data_AF-A0A7T5RKM0-F1
#
_entry.id   AF-A0A7T5RKM0-F1
#
_cell.length_a   1.000
_cell.length_b   1.000
_cell.length_c   1.000
_cell.angle_alpha   90.00
_cell.angle_beta   90.00
_cell.angle_gamma   90.00
#
_symmetry.space_group_name_H-M   'P 1'
#
loop_
_entity.id
_entity.type
_entity.pdbx_description
1 polymer ?
#
loop_
_entity_poly.entity_id
_entity_poly.type
_entity_poly.pdbx_seq_one_letter_code
_entity_poly.pdbx_strand_id
1 'polypeptide(L)' 'MKMKTKEIFSRNNIGDLERELASSREELREFRFSASQSKIKNVKSGREIKHIIARLLTRINQLKRK' A
#
# COMPACT_ATOMS: atom_id res chain seq x y z
N MET A 1 -7.86 7.48 -4.18
CA MET A 1 -8.98 6.74 -3.55
C MET A 1 -8.37 5.83 -2.49
N LYS A 2 -8.51 6.13 -1.19
CA LYS A 2 -7.83 5.37 -0.13
C LYS A 2 -8.58 4.07 0.14
N MET A 3 -8.04 2.95 -0.36
CA MET A 3 -8.62 1.61 -0.15
C MET A 3 -8.83 1.33 1.35
N LYS A 4 -10.04 0.90 1.71
CA LYS A 4 -10.35 0.51 3.09
C LYS A 4 -9.84 -0.90 3.34
N THR A 5 -9.41 -1.15 4.57
CA THR A 5 -8.86 -2.44 5.03
C THR A 5 -9.69 -3.65 4.58
N LYS A 6 -11.02 -3.54 4.64
CA LYS A 6 -11.94 -4.62 4.27
C LYS A 6 -11.84 -5.03 2.80
N GLU A 7 -11.60 -4.09 1.89
CA GLU A 7 -11.54 -4.35 0.45
C GLU A 7 -10.31 -5.19 0.07
N ILE A 8 -9.19 -5.01 0.77
CA ILE A 8 -7.96 -5.79 0.54
C ILE A 8 -8.17 -7.26 0.87
N PHE A 9 -8.89 -7.56 1.95
CA PHE A 9 -9.13 -8.94 2.38
C PHE A 9 -10.23 -9.66 1.59
N SER A 10 -11.12 -8.92 0.92
CA SER A 10 -12.15 -9.49 0.04
C SER A 10 -11.59 -9.97 -1.31
N ARG A 11 -10.40 -9.50 -1.72
CA ARG A 11 -9.76 -9.94 -2.96
C ARG A 11 -9.01 -11.26 -2.77
N ASN A 12 -9.16 -12.14 -3.76
CA ASN A 12 -8.51 -13.46 -3.80
C ASN A 12 -7.50 -13.60 -4.96
N ASN A 13 -7.47 -12.66 -5.91
CA ASN A 13 -6.53 -12.70 -7.02
C ASN A 13 -5.16 -12.15 -6.59
N ILE A 14 -4.15 -13.02 -6.58
CA ILE A 14 -2.77 -12.66 -6.21
C ILE A 14 -2.18 -11.64 -7.20
N GLY A 15 -2.44 -11.79 -8.50
CA GLY A 15 -1.88 -10.89 -9.52
C GLY A 15 -2.36 -9.44 -9.37
N ASP A 16 -3.62 -9.26 -9.00
CA ASP A 16 -4.17 -7.92 -8.75
C ASP A 16 -3.62 -7.32 -7.45
N LEU A 17 -3.43 -8.14 -6.41
CA LEU A 17 -2.80 -7.70 -5.16
C LEU A 17 -1.33 -7.29 -5.36
N GLU A 18 -0.58 -7.99 -6.22
CA GLU A 18 0.80 -7.65 -6.55
C GLU A 18 0.91 -6.37 -7.39
N ARG A 19 -0.03 -6.12 -8.31
CA ARG A 19 -0.14 -4.83 -9.03
C ARG A 19 -0.43 -3.67 -8.07
N GLU A 20 -1.39 -3.84 -7.17
CA GLU A 20 -1.74 -2.84 -6.16
C GLU A 20 -0.57 -2.55 -5.21
N LEU A 21 0.19 -3.59 -4.85
CA LEU A 21 1.40 -3.48 -4.05
C LEU A 21 2.48 -2.65 -4.77
N ALA A 22 2.68 -2.87 -6.07
CA ALA A 22 3.63 -2.11 -6.87
C ALA A 22 3.23 -0.63 -6.92
N SER A 23 1.96 -0.33 -7.19
CA SER A 23 1.42 1.03 -7.18
C SER A 23 1.62 1.72 -5.82
N SER A 24 1.26 1.05 -4.72
CA SER A 24 1.42 1.60 -3.36
C SER A 24 2.88 1.86 -2.98
N ARG A 25 3.83 1.05 -3.50
CA ARG A 25 5.27 1.25 -3.30
C ARG A 25 5.79 2.46 -4.07
N GLU A 26 5.28 2.70 -5.27
CA GLU A 26 5.61 3.87 -6.07
C GLU A 26 5.08 5.15 -5.38
N GLU A 27 3.84 5.12 -4.89
CA GLU A 27 3.27 6.22 -4.11
C GLU A 27 4.10 6.52 -2.85
N LEU A 28 4.63 5.48 -2.18
CA LEU A 28 5.54 5.67 -1.05
C LEU A 28 6.88 6.30 -1.47
N ARG A 29 7.38 5.94 -2.65
CA ARG A 29 8.62 6.50 -3.22
C ARG A 29 8.44 7.98 -3.53
N GLU A 30 7.37 8.34 -4.24
CA GLU A 30 7.00 9.73 -4.53
C GLU A 30 6.80 10.55 -3.25
N PHE A 31 6.13 9.96 -2.24
CA PHE A 31 5.99 10.56 -0.93
C PHE A 31 7.36 10.80 -0.28
N ARG A 32 8.31 9.87 -0.37
CA ARG A 32 9.67 10.07 0.17
C ARG A 32 10.43 11.18 -0.56
N PHE A 33 10.34 11.25 -1.88
CA PHE A 33 10.96 12.31 -2.68
C PHE A 33 10.34 13.68 -2.42
N SER A 34 9.03 13.73 -2.20
CA SER A 34 8.34 14.97 -1.87
C SER A 34 8.65 15.39 -0.43
N ALA A 35 8.81 14.42 0.49
CA ALA A 35 9.19 14.66 1.88
C ALA A 35 10.60 15.26 1.98
N SER A 36 11.56 14.76 1.20
CA SER A 36 12.94 15.27 1.19
C SER A 36 13.05 16.70 0.66
N GLN A 37 12.07 17.14 -0.15
CA GLN A 37 11.97 18.53 -0.61
C GLN A 37 11.21 19.45 0.37
N SER A 38 10.85 18.97 1.57
CA SER A 38 10.00 19.69 2.54
C SER A 38 8.65 20.16 1.99
N LYS A 39 8.18 19.57 0.88
CA LYS A 39 6.93 19.94 0.20
C LYS A 39 5.68 19.30 0.82
N ILE A 40 5.84 18.45 1.84
CA ILE A 40 4.74 17.68 2.41
C ILE A 40 4.19 18.34 3.67
N LYS A 41 2.95 18.84 3.57
CA LYS A 41 2.16 19.29 4.72
C LYS A 41 1.42 18.15 5.43
N ASN A 42 1.18 17.02 4.74
CA ASN A 42 0.39 15.91 5.26
C ASN A 42 1.25 14.66 5.51
N VAL A 43 1.89 14.60 6.69
CA VAL A 43 2.75 13.47 7.09
C VAL A 43 1.95 12.18 7.32
N LYS A 44 0.64 12.29 7.61
CA LYS A 44 -0.23 11.14 7.91
C LYS A 44 -0.39 10.21 6.70
N SER A 45 -0.36 10.73 5.47
CA SER A 45 -0.50 9.90 4.28
C SER A 45 0.63 8.88 4.15
N GLY A 46 1.88 9.24 4.48
CA GLY A 46 2.99 8.30 4.47
C GLY A 46 2.81 7.11 5.41
N ARG A 47 2.20 7.32 6.58
CA ARG A 47 1.88 6.24 7.53
C ARG A 47 0.78 5.32 6.97
N GLU A 48 -0.23 5.90 6.34
CA GLU A 48 -1.32 5.12 5.74
C GLU A 48 -0.83 4.26 4.57
N ILE A 49 0.01 4.80 3.69
CA ILE A 49 0.61 4.06 2.56
C ILE A 49 1.40 2.84 3.09
N LYS A 50 2.21 3.02 4.14
CA LYS A 50 2.92 1.90 4.79
C LYS A 50 1.97 0.84 5.35
N HIS A 51 0.87 1.24 5.97
CA HIS A 51 -0.13 0.30 6.47
C HIS A 51 -0.83 -0.47 5.34
N ILE A 52 -1.12 0.18 4.21
CA ILE A 52 -1.70 -0.47 3.04
C ILE A 52 -0.75 -1.53 2.49
N ILE A 53 0.54 -1.18 2.30
CA ILE A 53 1.58 -2.13 1.86
C ILE A 53 1.65 -3.35 2.79
N ALA A 54 1.68 -3.13 4.11
CA ALA A 54 1.75 -4.21 5.09
C ALA A 54 0.53 -5.16 4.99
N ARG A 55 -0.67 -4.61 4.79
CA ARG A 55 -1.91 -5.38 4.63
C ARG A 55 -1.94 -6.18 3.33
N LEU A 56 -1.51 -5.59 2.22
CA LEU A 56 -1.37 -6.28 0.93
C LEU A 56 -0.40 -7.46 1.04
N LEU A 57 0.78 -7.25 1.62
CA LEU A 57 1.75 -8.33 1.86
C LEU A 57 1.20 -9.43 2.76
N THR A 58 0.46 -9.06 3.80
CA THR A 58 -0.20 -10.02 4.70
C THR A 58 -1.20 -10.89 3.94
N ARG A 59 -2.04 -10.27 3.11
CA ARG A 59 -3.04 -10.99 2.32
C ARG A 59 -2.40 -11.92 1.29
N ILE A 60 -1.37 -11.45 0.58
CA ILE A 60 -0.61 -12.27 -0.37
C ILE A 60 0.00 -13.48 0.35
N ASN A 61 0.60 -13.28 1.52
CA ASN A 61 1.18 -14.37 2.30
C ASN A 61 0.12 -15.37 2.79
N GLN A 62 -1.06 -14.90 3.22
CA GLN A 62 -2.19 -15.76 3.58
C GLN A 62 -2.67 -16.61 2.41
N LEU A 63 -2.70 -16.05 1.19
CA LEU A 63 -3.11 -16.78 -0.01
C LEU A 63 -2.05 -17.79 -0.46
N LYS A 64 -0.75 -17.47 -0.32
CA LYS A 64 0.36 -18.39 -0.68
C LYS A 64 0.55 -19.54 0.32
N ARG A 65 0.13 -19.36 1.57
CA ARG A 65 0.21 -20.39 2.64
C ARG A 65 -0.99 -21.34 2.69
N LYS A 66 -2.06 -21.02 1.96
CA LYS A 66 -3.26 -21.85 1.88
C LYS A 66 -3.10 -22.87 0.76
#